data_AF-A0A2D9Q3U8-F1
#
_entry.id   AF-A0A2D9Q3U8-F1
#
_cell.length_a   1.000
_cell.length_b   1.000
_cell.length_c   1.000
_cell.angle_alpha   90.00
_cell.angle_beta   90.00
_cell.angle_gamma   90.00
#
_symmetry.space_group_name_H-M   'P 1'
#
loop_
_entity.id
_entity.type
_entity.pdbx_description
1 polymer ?
#
loop_
_entity_poly.entity_id
_entity_poly.type
_entity_poly.pdbx_seq_one_letter_code
_entity_poly.pdbx_strand_id
1 'polypeptide(L)' 'MQHQTPSVIRLEEGARILFLTKDLELIRKQLYEGLNLRMEDLSVEDLLDDINTDVMTPAWVCFDHEPAEIAK' A
#
# COMPACT_ATOMS: atom_id res chain seq x y z
N MET A 1 -13.62 11.34 -21.33
CA MET A 1 -12.90 10.14 -21.83
C MET A 1 -13.42 8.95 -21.04
N GLN A 2 -13.84 7.87 -21.70
CA GLN A 2 -14.35 6.68 -20.99
C GLN A 2 -13.14 5.90 -20.46
N HIS A 3 -12.97 5.89 -19.14
CA HIS A 3 -11.94 5.08 -18.48
C HIS A 3 -12.43 3.63 -18.46
N GLN A 4 -11.87 2.79 -19.33
CA GLN A 4 -12.15 1.36 -19.33
C GLN A 4 -11.31 0.72 -18.23
N THR A 5 -11.96 0.22 -17.17
CA THR A 5 -11.26 -0.46 -16.09
C THR A 5 -10.50 -1.67 -16.66
N PRO A 6 -9.19 -1.77 -16.45
CA PRO A 6 -8.41 -2.89 -16.97
C PRO A 6 -8.90 -4.21 -16.38
N SER A 7 -9.06 -5.24 -17.24
CA SER A 7 -9.45 -6.59 -16.81
C SER A 7 -8.32 -7.35 -16.11
N VAL A 8 -7.08 -6.85 -16.24
CA VAL A 8 -5.88 -7.43 -15.64
C VAL A 8 -5.00 -6.30 -15.13
N ILE A 9 -4.61 -6.38 -13.87
CA ILE A 9 -3.61 -5.51 -13.27
C ILE A 9 -2.32 -6.31 -13.16
N ARG A 10 -1.21 -5.76 -13.66
CA ARG A 10 0.13 -6.33 -13.53
C ARG A 10 1.00 -5.33 -12.81
N LEU A 11 1.84 -5.82 -11.93
CA LEU A 11 2.93 -5.03 -11.38
C LEU A 11 4.07 -5.01 -12.40
N GLU A 12 4.71 -3.85 -12.56
CA GLU A 12 5.89 -3.68 -13.39
C GLU A 12 7.06 -4.51 -12.85
N GLU A 13 8.03 -4.82 -13.71
CA GLU A 13 9.26 -5.48 -13.30
C GLU A 13 9.99 -4.62 -12.24
N GLY A 14 10.35 -5.24 -11.12
CA GLY A 14 10.99 -4.53 -10.00
C GLY A 14 10.03 -3.77 -9.07
N ALA A 15 8.71 -3.81 -9.32
CA ALA A 15 7.74 -3.32 -8.36
C ALA A 15 7.84 -4.10 -7.03
N ARG A 16 7.69 -3.39 -5.91
CA ARG A 16 7.75 -3.95 -4.56
C ARG A 16 6.38 -3.90 -3.89
N ILE A 17 6.13 -4.86 -3.01
CA ILE A 17 4.93 -4.92 -2.18
C ILE A 17 5.28 -4.37 -0.80
N LEU A 18 4.50 -3.40 -0.32
CA LEU A 18 4.61 -2.93 1.06
C LEU A 18 3.73 -3.81 1.95
N PHE A 19 4.36 -4.60 2.82
CA PHE A 19 3.67 -5.36 3.85
C PHE A 19 3.44 -4.50 5.08
N LEU A 20 2.17 -4.30 5.44
CA LEU A 20 1.78 -3.60 6.65
C LEU A 20 1.88 -4.56 7.84
N THR A 21 3.07 -4.65 8.42
CA THR A 21 3.37 -5.51 9.58
C THR A 21 3.06 -4.80 10.89
N LYS A 22 2.75 -5.56 11.94
CA LYS A 22 2.60 -5.04 13.30
C LYS A 22 3.90 -4.40 13.83
N ASP A 23 5.05 -4.82 13.31
CA ASP A 23 6.34 -4.16 13.54
C ASP A 23 6.51 -2.96 12.57
N LEU A 24 6.46 -1.75 13.12
CA LEU A 24 6.61 -0.51 12.35
C LEU A 24 8.02 -0.31 11.78
N GLU A 25 9.06 -0.90 12.38
CA GLU A 25 10.42 -0.80 11.86
C GLU A 25 10.58 -1.60 10.57
N LEU A 26 9.88 -2.73 10.43
CA LEU A 26 9.84 -3.48 9.17
C LEU A 26 9.15 -2.68 8.06
N ILE A 27 8.09 -1.94 8.37
CA ILE A 27 7.46 -1.01 7.41
C ILE A 27 8.45 0.08 6.99
N ARG A 28 9.14 0.70 7.96
CA ARG A 28 10.13 1.76 7.71
C ARG A 28 11.27 1.28 6.80
N LYS A 29 11.81 0.09 7.06
CA LYS A 29 12.88 -0.53 6.25
C LYS A 29 12.44 -0.83 4.83
N GLN A 30 11.20 -1.25 4.62
CA GLN A 30 10.67 -1.47 3.27
C GLN A 30 10.63 -0.15 2.47
N LEU A 31 10.15 0.92 3.11
CA LEU A 31 10.01 2.24 2.47
C LEU A 31 11.36 2.90 2.16
N TYR A 32 12.28 2.93 3.12
CA TYR A 32 13.46 3.79 3.05
C TYR A 32 14.79 3.05 2.86
N GLU A 33 14.86 1.76 3.21
CA GLU A 33 16.12 1.00 3.23
C GLU A 33 16.16 -0.11 2.16
N GLY A 34 15.12 -0.25 1.36
CA GLY A 34 15.09 -1.22 0.26
C GLY A 34 14.73 -2.64 0.68
N LEU A 35 14.31 -2.89 1.92
CA LEU A 35 13.85 -4.21 2.36
C LEU A 35 12.70 -4.68 1.47
N ASN A 36 12.79 -5.92 0.98
CA ASN A 36 11.82 -6.50 0.06
C ASN A 36 11.38 -7.86 0.62
N LEU A 37 10.36 -7.83 1.47
CA LEU A 37 9.77 -9.03 2.07
C LEU A 37 8.97 -9.81 1.02
N ARG A 38 8.84 -11.11 1.26
CA ARG A 38 7.99 -12.04 0.50
C ARG A 38 6.94 -12.62 1.45
N MET A 39 5.85 -13.15 0.90
CA MET A 39 4.80 -13.82 1.69
C MET A 39 5.36 -14.98 2.55
N GLU A 40 6.44 -15.62 2.12
CA GLU A 40 7.09 -16.72 2.84
C GLU A 40 7.92 -16.25 4.05
N ASP A 41 8.22 -14.94 4.14
CA ASP A 41 8.98 -14.35 5.25
C ASP A 41 8.08 -13.97 6.45
N LEU A 42 6.74 -14.08 6.30
CA LEU A 42 5.75 -13.56 7.24
C LEU A 42 4.68 -14.60 7.55
N SER A 43 4.13 -14.53 8.77
CA SER A 43 2.85 -15.17 9.11
C SER A 43 1.70 -14.18 8.94
N VAL A 44 0.47 -14.69 8.82
CA VAL A 44 -0.73 -13.82 8.71
C VAL A 44 -0.89 -12.98 9.98
N GLU A 45 -0.49 -13.55 11.11
CA GLU A 45 -0.57 -12.94 12.43
C GLU A 45 0.39 -11.76 12.60
N ASP A 46 1.45 -11.67 11.77
CA ASP A 46 2.40 -10.56 11.76
C ASP A 46 1.85 -9.30 11.06
N LEU A 47 0.76 -9.43 10.30
CA LEU A 47 0.17 -8.32 9.55
C LEU A 47 -0.78 -7.51 10.43
N LEU A 48 -0.83 -6.19 10.19
CA LEU A 48 -1.79 -5.30 10.82
C LEU A 48 -3.22 -5.68 10.41
N ASP A 49 -4.08 -5.72 11.41
CA ASP A 49 -5.52 -5.92 11.32
C ASP A 49 -6.27 -4.59 11.53
N ASP A 50 -7.59 -4.61 11.30
CA ASP A 50 -8.51 -3.48 11.52
C ASP A 50 -8.16 -2.15 10.81
N ILE A 51 -7.41 -2.21 9.70
CA ILE A 51 -7.18 -1.02 8.87
C ILE A 51 -8.36 -0.81 7.92
N ASN A 52 -8.99 0.37 8.03
CA ASN A 52 -10.04 0.81 7.12
C ASN A 52 -9.51 1.84 6.11
N THR A 53 -10.27 2.07 5.04
CA THR A 53 -9.88 3.00 3.97
C THR A 53 -9.79 4.45 4.43
N ASP A 54 -10.56 4.86 5.45
CA ASP A 54 -10.55 6.23 5.98
C ASP A 54 -9.28 6.53 6.78
N VAL A 55 -8.68 5.51 7.40
CA VAL A 55 -7.37 5.61 8.06
C VAL A 55 -6.26 5.84 7.03
N MET A 56 -6.35 5.20 5.86
CA MET A 56 -5.35 5.36 4.79
C MET A 56 -5.56 6.64 3.97
N THR A 57 -6.80 6.91 3.60
CA THR A 57 -7.22 8.05 2.76
C THR A 57 -8.53 8.59 3.32
N PRO A 58 -8.48 9.64 4.16
CA PRO A 58 -9.68 10.11 4.85
C PRO A 58 -10.73 10.65 3.87
N ALA A 59 -12.00 10.71 4.31
CA ALA A 59 -13.15 11.06 3.47
C ALA A 59 -13.03 12.38 2.68
N TRP A 60 -12.19 13.33 3.12
CA TRP A 60 -11.97 14.58 2.38
C TRP A 60 -11.31 14.35 1.00
N VAL A 61 -10.58 13.24 0.82
CA VAL A 61 -10.01 12.82 -0.47
C VAL A 61 -11.09 12.60 -1.55
N CYS A 62 -12.33 12.31 -1.16
CA CYS A 62 -13.44 12.22 -2.11
C CYS A 62 -13.71 13.56 -2.85
N PHE A 63 -13.27 14.69 -2.28
CA PHE A 63 -13.40 16.01 -2.87
C PHE A 63 -12.12 16.48 -3.55
N ASP A 64 -10.97 15.94 -3.14
CA ASP A 64 -9.66 16.22 -3.74
C ASP A 64 -8.91 14.92 -4.04
N HIS A 65 -9.25 14.32 -5.17
CA HIS A 65 -8.88 12.96 -5.53
C HIS A 65 -7.59 12.89 -6.36
N GLU A 66 -6.93 14.04 -6.60
CA GLU A 66 -5.67 14.04 -7.35
C GLU A 66 -4.61 13.27 -6.53
N PRO A 67 -3.86 12.32 -7.13
CA PRO A 67 -2.88 11.54 -6.39
C PRO A 67 -1.83 12.38 -5.65
N ALA A 68 -1.50 13.57 -6.18
CA ALA A 68 -0.60 14.51 -5.54
C ALA A 68 -1.18 15.12 -4.26
N GLU A 69 -2.50 15.25 -4.15
CA GLU A 69 -3.22 15.77 -3.00
C GLU A 69 -3.38 14.69 -1.93
N ILE A 70 -3.60 13.44 -2.34
CA ILE A 70 -3.65 12.26 -1.45
C ILE A 70 -2.28 12.00 -0.80
N ALA A 71 -1.19 12.30 -1.49
CA ALA A 71 0.17 12.02 -1.04
C ALA A 71 0.82 13.12 -0.17
N LYS A 72 0.08 14.17 0.18
CA LYS A 72 0.53 15.24 1.10
C LYS A 72 0.64 14.76 2.54
#